data_AF-A0A956N4C9-F1
#
_entry.id   AF-A0A956N4C9-F1
#
_cell.length_a   1.000
_cell.length_b   1.000
_cell.length_c   1.000
_cell.angle_alpha   90.00
_cell.angle_beta   90.00
_cell.angle_gamma   90.00
#
_symmetry.space_group_name_H-M   'P 1'
#
loop_
_entity.id
_entity.type
_entity.pdbx_description
1 polymer ?
#
loop_
_entity_poly.entity_id
_entity_poly.type
_entity_poly.pdbx_seq_one_letter_code
_entity_poly.pdbx_strand_id
1 'polypeptide(L)'
;HGESLGEHGELTHSLFVYDATQRVPAILAGPDVPVRIEPRQRALVDVTPTILDLFDVPPADDLPGESLLERPGPEAAYVETKSPELMRGWSPLHGLRTEEWKYIRAPRSELYDLRADPGESVNRILEQPDLAARFERDLSGRLAQSRSAGEDPSLDDETAARLRALGYVATIEPGTKADLRQDPKDGAEMVAALFRGEEAFQRRNFVVARRYLERAIELDPGSKEAHSFLAGTMVELSRWSAALEHAERALELPPHWNEAPLHTTAAEALLALGRPADAIPHLRRAMELAPRDEKAARLLARAEDRAR
;
A
#
# COMPACT_ATOMS: atom_id res chain seq x y z
N HIS A 1 11.22 3.09 -5.84
CA HIS A 1 11.03 3.63 -4.47
C HIS A 1 12.09 3.03 -3.55
N GLY A 2 12.28 3.61 -2.37
CA GLY A 2 13.11 3.13 -1.27
C GLY A 2 12.32 2.31 -0.25
N GLU A 3 12.80 2.29 1.00
CA GLU A 3 12.20 1.57 2.12
C GLU A 3 12.40 2.36 3.41
N SER A 4 11.33 2.57 4.20
CA SER A 4 11.38 3.48 5.35
C SER A 4 12.12 2.91 6.56
N LEU A 5 12.16 1.57 6.72
CA LEU A 5 12.92 0.88 7.78
C LEU A 5 12.65 1.39 9.21
N GLY A 6 11.44 1.91 9.46
CA GLY A 6 11.02 2.45 10.76
C GLY A 6 11.08 3.97 10.86
N GLU A 7 11.65 4.67 9.89
CA GLU A 7 11.61 6.13 9.83
C GLU A 7 10.15 6.62 9.77
N HIS A 8 9.86 7.66 10.55
CA HIS A 8 8.51 8.21 10.75
C HIS A 8 7.43 7.17 11.17
N GLY A 9 7.84 6.03 11.72
CA GLY A 9 6.93 4.96 12.15
C GLY A 9 6.44 4.05 11.02
N GLU A 10 6.89 4.24 9.78
CA GLU A 10 6.61 3.36 8.66
C GLU A 10 7.71 2.29 8.56
N LEU A 11 7.34 1.01 8.55
CA LEU A 11 8.29 -0.10 8.45
C LEU A 11 8.70 -0.41 7.02
N THR A 12 7.78 -0.17 6.08
CA THR A 12 7.93 -0.49 4.68
C THR A 12 7.88 0.78 3.82
N HIS A 13 7.15 0.74 2.72
CA HIS A 13 6.94 1.81 1.75
C HIS A 13 5.51 1.71 1.28
N SER A 14 4.75 2.81 1.34
CA SER A 14 3.46 3.07 0.67
C SER A 14 2.60 4.04 1.47
N LEU A 15 2.79 4.12 2.79
CA LEU A 15 1.99 4.94 3.67
C LEU A 15 2.37 6.43 3.57
N PHE A 16 3.66 6.73 3.45
CA PHE A 16 4.19 8.09 3.39
C PHE A 16 5.04 8.38 2.16
N VAL A 17 5.39 9.66 2.02
CA VAL A 17 6.20 10.21 0.93
C VAL A 17 7.49 10.87 1.42
N TYR A 18 8.04 10.44 2.56
CA TYR A 18 9.33 10.92 3.09
C TYR A 18 10.53 10.46 2.22
N ASP A 19 11.66 11.15 2.29
CA ASP A 19 12.85 10.85 1.49
C ASP A 19 13.39 9.45 1.77
N ALA A 20 13.11 8.86 2.95
CA ALA A 20 13.38 7.46 3.23
C ALA A 20 12.80 6.50 2.17
N THR A 21 11.64 6.83 1.57
CA THR A 21 11.01 6.05 0.49
C THR A 21 11.11 6.70 -0.89
N GLN A 22 11.35 8.01 -0.98
CA GLN A 22 11.36 8.75 -2.25
C GLN A 22 12.77 8.97 -2.83
N ARG A 23 13.80 9.14 -1.98
CA ARG A 23 15.16 9.41 -2.41
C ARG A 23 15.90 8.09 -2.66
N VAL A 24 15.91 7.65 -3.91
CA VAL A 24 16.54 6.40 -4.33
C VAL A 24 17.91 6.61 -4.98
N PRO A 25 18.83 5.63 -4.89
CA PRO A 25 20.01 5.62 -5.72
C PRO A 25 19.65 5.54 -7.21
N ALA A 26 20.27 6.38 -8.04
CA ALA A 26 20.22 6.31 -9.48
C ALA A 26 21.64 6.21 -10.03
N ILE A 27 21.95 5.09 -10.70
CA ILE A 27 23.29 4.80 -11.23
C ILE A 27 23.13 4.47 -12.71
N LEU A 28 23.82 5.23 -13.56
CA LEU A 28 23.91 4.99 -14.99
C LEU A 28 25.35 4.61 -15.32
N ALA A 29 25.52 3.58 -16.15
CA ALA A 29 26.82 3.12 -16.62
C ALA A 29 26.71 2.69 -18.08
N GLY A 30 27.62 3.19 -18.92
CA GLY A 30 27.64 2.94 -20.36
C GLY A 30 28.82 3.63 -21.02
N PRO A 31 29.13 3.28 -22.29
CA PRO A 31 30.28 3.83 -23.02
C PRO A 31 30.26 5.36 -23.13
N ASP A 32 29.08 5.94 -23.30
CA ASP A 32 28.88 7.39 -23.49
C ASP A 32 28.31 8.09 -22.25
N VAL A 33 28.28 7.41 -21.10
CA VAL A 33 27.83 7.99 -19.82
C VAL A 33 29.01 8.68 -19.13
N PRO A 34 28.95 10.01 -18.88
CA PRO A 34 30.04 10.73 -18.23
C PRO A 34 30.29 10.22 -16.79
N VAL A 35 31.56 10.03 -16.44
CA VAL A 35 31.95 9.70 -15.06
C VAL A 35 31.82 10.95 -14.19
N ARG A 36 30.67 11.10 -13.54
CA ARG A 36 30.37 12.20 -12.61
C ARG A 36 29.40 11.78 -11.52
N ILE A 37 29.42 12.50 -10.40
CA ILE A 37 28.34 12.50 -9.43
C ILE A 37 27.43 13.68 -9.81
N GLU A 38 26.15 13.41 -10.02
CA GLU A 38 25.13 14.44 -10.19
C GLU A 38 24.47 14.72 -8.82
N PRO A 39 24.78 15.84 -8.15
CA PRO A 39 24.20 16.16 -6.86
C PRO A 39 22.79 16.75 -6.95
N ARG A 40 22.36 17.17 -8.14
CA ARG A 40 21.08 17.87 -8.32
C ARG A 40 19.90 16.91 -8.23
N GLN A 41 18.75 17.46 -7.84
CA GLN A 41 17.50 16.72 -7.84
C GLN A 41 17.15 16.22 -9.26
N ARG A 42 16.74 14.96 -9.35
CA ARG A 42 16.20 14.31 -10.56
C ARG A 42 14.89 13.61 -10.21
N ALA A 43 14.04 13.35 -11.20
CA ALA A 43 12.74 12.74 -11.01
C ALA A 43 12.58 11.45 -11.83
N LEU A 44 11.62 10.60 -11.43
CA LEU A 44 11.33 9.35 -12.14
C LEU A 44 10.95 9.57 -13.61
N VAL A 45 10.27 10.68 -13.91
CA VAL A 45 9.89 11.06 -15.28
C VAL A 45 11.09 11.25 -16.21
N ASP A 46 12.27 11.55 -15.66
CA ASP A 46 13.49 11.75 -16.44
C ASP A 46 14.10 10.43 -16.95
N VAL A 47 13.71 9.27 -16.40
CA VAL A 47 14.29 7.97 -16.76
C VAL A 47 14.01 7.61 -18.22
N THR A 48 12.76 7.73 -18.66
CA THR A 48 12.38 7.40 -20.05
C THR A 48 13.10 8.26 -21.08
N PRO A 49 13.07 9.61 -21.04
CA PRO A 49 13.81 10.43 -22.00
C PRO A 49 15.32 10.17 -21.95
N THR A 50 15.89 9.82 -20.79
CA THR A 50 17.31 9.42 -20.69
C THR A 50 17.63 8.15 -21.46
N ILE A 51 16.76 7.14 -21.36
CA ILE A 51 16.93 5.90 -22.11
C ILE A 51 16.85 6.20 -23.61
N LEU A 52 15.88 7.00 -24.04
CA LEU A 52 15.72 7.36 -25.45
C LEU A 52 16.96 8.11 -26.00
N ASP A 53 17.47 9.07 -25.22
CA ASP A 53 18.68 9.84 -25.53
C ASP A 53 19.91 8.93 -25.69
N LEU A 54 20.11 7.97 -24.77
CA LEU A 54 21.20 6.99 -24.84
C LEU A 54 21.17 6.07 -26.08
N PHE A 55 20.01 5.93 -26.74
CA PHE A 55 19.83 5.10 -27.93
C PHE A 55 19.56 5.92 -29.20
N ASP A 56 19.77 7.24 -29.17
CA ASP A 56 19.50 8.14 -30.28
C ASP A 56 18.05 8.04 -30.81
N VAL A 57 17.10 7.76 -29.92
CA VAL A 57 15.66 7.69 -30.23
C VAL A 57 15.01 9.04 -29.89
N PRO A 58 14.35 9.71 -30.85
CA PRO A 58 13.67 10.96 -30.54
C PRO A 58 12.48 10.71 -29.60
N PRO A 59 12.33 11.50 -28.51
CA PRO A 59 11.15 11.40 -27.64
C PRO A 59 9.89 11.90 -28.36
N ALA A 60 8.72 11.47 -27.87
CA ALA A 60 7.46 12.08 -28.25
C ALA A 60 7.40 13.53 -27.76
N ASP A 61 6.72 14.41 -28.51
CA ASP A 61 6.66 15.86 -28.22
C ASP A 61 6.04 16.19 -26.84
N ASP A 62 5.21 15.29 -26.31
CA ASP A 62 4.49 15.42 -25.04
C ASP A 62 5.05 14.54 -23.91
N LEU A 63 6.19 13.88 -24.14
CA LEU A 63 6.81 13.02 -23.12
C LEU A 63 7.27 13.88 -21.92
N PRO A 64 6.77 13.62 -20.69
CA PRO A 64 7.23 14.35 -19.52
C PRO A 64 8.68 13.99 -19.14
N GLY A 65 9.40 14.97 -18.58
CA GLY A 65 10.77 14.82 -18.10
C GLY A 65 11.83 15.25 -19.12
N GLU A 66 13.08 15.32 -18.68
CA GLU A 66 14.24 15.58 -19.54
C GLU A 66 15.31 14.50 -19.32
N SER A 67 16.19 14.28 -20.31
CA SER A 67 17.30 13.33 -20.14
C SER A 67 18.19 13.74 -18.96
N LEU A 68 18.60 12.78 -18.13
CA LEU A 68 19.54 12.94 -17.02
C LEU A 68 20.96 13.28 -17.49
N LEU A 69 21.27 13.00 -18.76
CA LEU A 69 22.57 13.34 -19.36
C LEU A 69 22.67 14.83 -19.68
N GLU A 70 21.54 15.46 -19.96
CA GLU A 70 21.41 16.87 -20.30
C GLU A 70 20.76 17.69 -19.15
N ARG A 71 20.91 19.02 -19.22
CA ARG A 71 20.17 20.06 -18.46
C ARG A 71 20.06 19.93 -16.92
N PRO A 72 19.67 21.00 -16.21
CA PRO A 72 19.27 20.89 -14.81
C PRO A 72 17.97 20.08 -14.69
N GLY A 73 17.87 19.23 -13.66
CA GLY A 73 16.63 18.52 -13.33
C GLY A 73 15.50 19.47 -12.89
N PRO A 74 14.31 18.94 -12.57
CA PRO A 74 13.15 19.77 -12.28
C PRO A 74 13.35 20.62 -11.01
N GLU A 75 12.88 21.86 -11.06
CA GLU A 75 12.87 22.78 -9.90
C GLU A 75 12.16 22.15 -8.69
N ALA A 76 11.07 21.43 -8.94
CA ALA A 76 10.40 20.60 -7.96
C ALA A 76 9.90 19.28 -8.56
N ALA A 77 10.23 18.17 -7.90
CA ALA A 77 9.71 16.84 -8.20
C ALA A 77 8.38 16.63 -7.47
N TYR A 78 7.39 16.11 -8.18
CA TYR A 78 6.12 15.70 -7.61
C TYR A 78 6.26 14.32 -6.94
N VAL A 79 5.67 14.17 -5.76
CA VAL A 79 5.59 12.90 -5.02
C VAL A 79 4.16 12.64 -4.59
N GLU A 80 3.74 11.38 -4.60
CA GLU A 80 2.39 11.00 -4.14
C GLU A 80 2.34 9.60 -3.52
N THR A 81 1.33 9.39 -2.69
CA THR A 81 0.81 8.04 -2.41
C THR A 81 -0.71 8.07 -2.31
N LYS A 82 -1.34 7.15 -3.05
CA LYS A 82 -2.78 6.84 -2.95
C LYS A 82 -3.05 5.59 -2.12
N SER A 83 -2.02 4.91 -1.61
CA SER A 83 -2.21 3.70 -0.82
C SER A 83 -3.11 3.89 0.41
N PRO A 84 -2.97 4.98 1.20
CA PRO A 84 -3.87 5.20 2.35
C PRO A 84 -5.35 5.34 1.94
N GLU A 85 -5.60 5.99 0.81
CA GLU A 85 -6.95 6.17 0.25
C GLU A 85 -7.51 4.84 -0.25
N LEU A 86 -6.76 4.12 -1.08
CA LEU A 86 -7.22 2.91 -1.76
C LEU A 86 -7.41 1.74 -0.79
N MET A 87 -6.56 1.64 0.24
CA MET A 87 -6.57 0.51 1.17
C MET A 87 -7.43 0.77 2.41
N ARG A 88 -7.59 2.03 2.82
CA ARG A 88 -8.17 2.37 4.14
C ARG A 88 -9.14 3.55 4.11
N GLY A 89 -9.32 4.18 2.94
CA GLY A 89 -10.16 5.37 2.82
C GLY A 89 -9.61 6.60 3.53
N TRP A 90 -8.32 6.64 3.87
CA TRP A 90 -7.68 7.82 4.48
C TRP A 90 -7.28 8.84 3.41
N SER A 91 -6.78 10.00 3.83
CA SER A 91 -6.29 11.02 2.89
C SER A 91 -5.08 10.49 2.08
N PRO A 92 -5.06 10.63 0.74
CA PRO A 92 -3.82 10.44 -0.01
C PRO A 92 -2.85 11.56 0.33
N LEU A 93 -1.56 11.32 0.11
CA LEU A 93 -0.54 12.35 0.26
C LEU A 93 -0.04 12.79 -1.09
N HIS A 94 0.11 14.10 -1.26
CA HIS A 94 0.74 14.70 -2.43
C HIS A 94 1.80 15.67 -1.95
N GLY A 95 2.88 15.85 -2.70
CA GLY A 95 3.94 16.73 -2.30
C GLY A 95 4.78 17.27 -3.45
N LEU A 96 5.53 18.30 -3.11
CA LEU A 96 6.57 18.87 -3.96
C LEU A 96 7.88 18.83 -3.19
N ARG A 97 8.91 18.28 -3.82
CA ARG A 97 10.26 18.19 -3.30
C ARG A 97 11.17 19.03 -4.17
N THR A 98 11.95 19.92 -3.57
CA THR A 98 13.06 20.65 -4.21
C THR A 98 14.38 20.19 -3.62
N GLU A 99 15.50 20.78 -4.04
CA GLU A 99 16.79 20.53 -3.38
C GLU A 99 16.83 21.03 -1.93
N GLU A 100 16.01 22.02 -1.58
CA GLU A 100 16.07 22.70 -0.29
C GLU A 100 14.87 22.40 0.60
N TRP A 101 13.68 22.24 0.01
CA TRP A 101 12.43 22.20 0.73
C TRP A 101 11.55 21.07 0.25
N LYS A 102 10.74 20.54 1.15
CA LYS A 102 9.71 19.58 0.81
C LYS A 102 8.41 19.93 1.48
N TYR A 103 7.38 20.06 0.67
CA TYR A 103 6.01 20.27 1.11
C TYR A 103 5.19 19.00 0.91
N ILE A 104 4.43 18.62 1.94
CA ILE A 104 3.49 17.50 1.90
C ILE A 104 2.11 18.03 2.24
N ARG A 105 1.18 17.92 1.28
CA ARG A 105 -0.24 18.11 1.51
C ARG A 105 -0.79 16.85 2.16
N ALA A 106 -1.30 17.03 3.37
CA ALA A 106 -1.99 16.04 4.17
C ALA A 106 -3.09 16.77 4.98
N PRO A 107 -4.01 16.08 5.66
CA PRO A 107 -4.88 16.73 6.64
C PRO A 107 -4.10 17.58 7.65
N ARG A 108 -2.90 17.11 8.06
CA ARG A 108 -1.89 17.90 8.75
C ARG A 108 -0.69 18.14 7.84
N SER A 109 -0.75 19.18 7.00
CA SER A 109 0.32 19.52 6.07
C SER A 109 1.67 19.75 6.74
N GLU A 110 2.74 19.51 5.97
CA GLU A 110 4.11 19.54 6.45
C GLU A 110 5.02 20.31 5.51
N LEU A 111 6.05 20.94 6.08
CA LEU A 111 7.09 21.62 5.33
C LEU A 111 8.44 21.37 6.00
N TYR A 112 9.39 20.80 5.27
CA TYR A 112 10.71 20.41 5.77
C TYR A 112 11.82 21.14 5.03
N ASP A 113 12.82 21.61 5.77
CA ASP A 113 14.10 22.13 5.23
C ASP A 113 15.06 20.95 5.06
N LEU A 114 15.22 20.45 3.84
CA LEU A 114 16.03 19.27 3.56
C LEU A 114 17.54 19.50 3.69
N ARG A 115 18.00 20.76 3.72
CA ARG A 115 19.41 21.07 3.96
C ARG A 115 19.76 21.02 5.44
N ALA A 116 18.91 21.59 6.28
CA ALA A 116 19.10 21.61 7.73
C ALA A 116 18.62 20.31 8.41
N ASP A 117 17.61 19.66 7.83
CA ASP A 117 16.90 18.50 8.38
C ASP A 117 16.60 17.47 7.28
N PRO A 118 17.64 16.77 6.77
CA PRO A 118 17.48 15.78 5.71
C PRO A 118 16.66 14.56 6.12
N GLY A 119 16.41 14.36 7.42
CA GLY A 119 15.57 13.30 7.97
C GLY A 119 14.13 13.75 8.25
N GLU A 120 13.73 14.95 7.81
CA GLU A 120 12.34 15.44 7.88
C GLU A 120 11.73 15.35 9.29
N SER A 121 12.54 15.62 10.32
CA SER A 121 12.18 15.44 11.73
C SER A 121 11.46 16.65 12.35
N VAL A 122 11.59 17.84 11.76
CA VAL A 122 11.04 19.09 12.28
C VAL A 122 10.16 19.76 11.24
N ASN A 123 8.84 19.67 11.43
CA ASN A 123 7.87 20.34 10.58
C ASN A 123 7.91 21.87 10.80
N ARG A 124 8.33 22.62 9.78
CA ARG A 124 8.49 24.08 9.77
C ARG A 124 7.28 24.83 9.21
N ILE A 125 6.16 24.17 8.95
CA ILE A 125 5.01 24.80 8.27
C ILE A 125 4.47 26.04 8.99
N LEU A 126 4.49 26.05 10.33
CA LEU A 126 4.05 27.21 11.13
C LEU A 126 5.08 28.36 11.13
N GLU A 127 6.35 28.05 10.90
CA GLU A 127 7.44 29.03 10.86
C GLU A 127 7.58 29.68 9.47
N GLN A 128 7.15 28.97 8.42
CA GLN A 128 7.30 29.38 7.02
C GLN A 128 5.94 29.39 6.26
N PRO A 129 4.92 30.12 6.74
CA PRO A 129 3.55 30.05 6.18
C PRO A 129 3.47 30.56 4.73
N ASP A 130 4.23 31.59 4.37
CA ASP A 130 4.24 32.13 3.01
C ASP A 130 4.85 31.15 2.00
N LEU A 131 5.89 30.42 2.42
CA LEU A 131 6.53 29.39 1.61
C LEU A 131 5.58 28.19 1.44
N ALA A 132 4.95 27.73 2.52
CA ALA A 132 3.94 26.68 2.46
C ALA A 132 2.79 27.05 1.50
N ALA A 133 2.30 28.30 1.57
CA ALA A 133 1.25 28.79 0.68
C ALA A 133 1.70 28.86 -0.80
N ARG A 134 2.98 29.11 -1.08
CA ARG A 134 3.53 29.04 -2.45
C ARG A 134 3.54 27.60 -2.97
N PHE A 135 4.05 26.66 -2.19
CA PHE A 135 4.04 25.23 -2.55
C PHE A 135 2.63 24.71 -2.76
N GLU A 136 1.69 25.09 -1.90
CA GLU A 136 0.29 24.69 -2.01
C GLU A 136 -0.36 25.19 -3.31
N ARG A 137 -0.02 26.41 -3.75
CA ARG A 137 -0.49 26.94 -5.04
C ARG A 137 0.14 26.22 -6.23
N ASP A 138 1.44 25.97 -6.22
CA ASP A 138 2.12 25.22 -7.29
C ASP A 138 1.52 23.81 -7.39
N LEU A 139 1.46 23.08 -6.27
CA LEU A 139 0.90 21.74 -6.22
C LEU A 139 -0.55 21.69 -6.72
N SER A 140 -1.39 22.66 -6.31
CA SER A 140 -2.77 22.76 -6.81
C SER A 140 -2.83 22.98 -8.32
N GLY A 141 -1.94 23.82 -8.87
CA GLY A 141 -1.84 24.05 -10.30
C GLY A 141 -1.49 22.77 -11.06
N ARG A 142 -0.50 22.01 -10.60
CA ARG A 142 -0.09 20.73 -11.22
C ARG A 142 -1.18 19.68 -11.17
N LEU A 143 -1.85 19.53 -10.02
CA LEU A 143 -2.96 18.57 -9.87
C LEU A 143 -4.16 18.93 -10.75
N ALA A 144 -4.46 20.23 -10.92
CA ALA A 144 -5.50 20.67 -11.83
C ALA A 144 -5.17 20.35 -13.29
N GLN A 145 -3.92 20.59 -13.71
CA GLN A 145 -3.45 20.26 -15.06
C GLN A 145 -3.49 18.75 -15.34
N SER A 146 -3.05 17.93 -14.39
CA SER A 146 -3.11 16.47 -14.50
C SER A 146 -4.54 15.95 -14.63
N ARG A 147 -5.49 16.50 -13.85
CA ARG A 147 -6.92 16.16 -13.98
C ARG A 147 -7.52 16.59 -15.31
N SER A 148 -7.10 17.73 -15.87
CA SER A 148 -7.56 18.16 -17.19
C SER A 148 -6.94 17.39 -18.35
N ALA A 149 -5.75 16.82 -18.16
CA ALA A 149 -5.07 15.98 -19.15
C ALA A 149 -5.56 14.52 -19.12
N GLY A 150 -6.14 14.08 -18.00
CA GLY A 150 -6.76 12.76 -17.84
C GLY A 150 -8.22 12.75 -18.28
N GLU A 151 -8.49 12.51 -19.56
CA GLU A 151 -9.59 11.58 -19.85
C GLU A 151 -9.22 10.26 -19.18
N ASP A 152 -10.05 9.77 -18.27
CA ASP A 152 -9.90 8.43 -17.71
C ASP A 152 -9.93 7.48 -18.90
N PRO A 153 -8.79 6.91 -19.36
CA PRO A 153 -8.84 6.03 -20.49
C PRO A 153 -9.57 4.82 -19.95
N SER A 154 -10.85 4.68 -20.32
CA SER A 154 -11.53 3.41 -20.13
C SER A 154 -10.62 2.39 -20.80
N LEU A 155 -9.90 1.63 -19.99
CA LEU A 155 -9.07 0.56 -20.51
C LEU A 155 -10.04 -0.30 -21.29
N ASP A 156 -9.84 -0.40 -22.59
CA ASP A 156 -10.66 -1.29 -23.39
C ASP A 156 -10.56 -2.70 -22.78
N ASP A 157 -11.62 -3.47 -22.94
CA ASP A 157 -11.75 -4.76 -22.28
C ASP A 157 -10.58 -5.70 -22.60
N GLU A 158 -9.96 -5.51 -23.78
CA GLU A 158 -8.79 -6.26 -24.23
C GLU A 158 -7.51 -5.88 -23.46
N THR A 159 -7.23 -4.59 -23.29
CA THR A 159 -6.08 -4.08 -22.53
C THR A 159 -6.24 -4.42 -21.06
N ALA A 160 -7.44 -4.27 -20.51
CA ALA A 160 -7.74 -4.71 -19.14
C ALA A 160 -7.54 -6.22 -18.97
N ALA A 161 -7.95 -7.05 -19.95
CA ALA A 161 -7.73 -8.49 -19.92
C ALA A 161 -6.24 -8.86 -20.02
N ARG A 162 -5.46 -8.17 -20.85
CA ARG A 162 -4.00 -8.38 -20.96
C ARG A 162 -3.28 -7.99 -19.68
N LEU A 163 -3.64 -6.86 -19.07
CA LEU A 163 -3.07 -6.44 -17.79
C LEU A 163 -3.49 -7.38 -16.65
N ARG A 164 -4.73 -7.90 -16.65
CA ARG A 164 -5.15 -8.98 -15.73
C ARG A 164 -4.34 -10.26 -15.93
N ALA A 165 -4.08 -10.67 -17.18
CA ALA A 165 -3.29 -11.86 -17.50
C ALA A 165 -1.82 -11.73 -17.09
N LEU A 166 -1.29 -10.50 -17.07
CA LEU A 166 0.05 -10.18 -16.59
C LEU A 166 0.09 -9.92 -15.06
N GLY A 167 -1.05 -9.99 -14.37
CA GLY A 167 -1.14 -9.77 -12.92
C GLY A 167 -1.07 -8.30 -12.47
N TYR A 168 -1.14 -7.34 -13.39
CA TYR A 168 -1.06 -5.89 -13.11
C TYR A 168 -2.40 -5.26 -12.72
N VAL A 169 -3.52 -5.95 -12.89
CA VAL A 169 -4.83 -5.46 -12.45
C VAL A 169 -5.23 -6.16 -11.16
N ALA A 170 -4.98 -5.49 -10.05
CA ALA A 170 -5.74 -5.73 -8.84
C ALA A 170 -7.07 -4.98 -9.00
N THR A 171 -8.21 -5.68 -9.00
CA THR A 171 -9.56 -5.09 -8.90
C THR A 171 -9.79 -4.47 -7.51
N ILE A 172 -9.36 -3.22 -7.30
CA ILE A 172 -9.63 -2.50 -6.05
C ILE A 172 -11.15 -2.28 -6.01
N GLU A 173 -11.86 -3.14 -5.29
CA GLU A 173 -13.25 -2.88 -4.95
C GLU A 173 -13.24 -1.77 -3.88
N PRO A 174 -13.89 -0.61 -4.12
CA PRO A 174 -13.94 0.47 -3.15
C PRO A 174 -14.81 0.04 -1.95
N GLY A 175 -14.18 -0.62 -0.97
CA GLY A 175 -14.85 -1.25 0.17
C GLY A 175 -15.03 -0.36 1.40
N THR A 176 -14.35 0.79 1.49
CA THR A 176 -14.43 1.68 2.65
C THR A 176 -14.99 3.04 2.28
N LYS A 177 -15.95 3.55 3.07
CA LYS A 177 -16.35 4.97 2.99
C LYS A 177 -15.11 5.82 3.26
N ALA A 178 -14.56 6.44 2.22
CA ALA A 178 -13.38 7.27 2.36
C ALA A 178 -13.68 8.47 3.28
N ASP A 179 -12.91 8.58 4.37
CA ASP A 179 -12.82 9.80 5.16
C ASP A 179 -11.46 10.43 4.90
N LEU A 180 -11.38 11.20 3.82
CA LEU A 180 -10.16 11.87 3.37
C LEU A 180 -9.63 12.93 4.36
N ARG A 181 -10.30 13.13 5.51
CA ARG A 181 -9.82 13.94 6.63
C ARG A 181 -8.91 13.16 7.57
N GLN A 182 -8.95 11.83 7.53
CA GLN A 182 -8.08 10.99 8.35
C GLN A 182 -6.65 11.10 7.85
N ASP A 183 -5.74 11.55 8.70
CA ASP A 183 -4.32 11.64 8.37
C ASP A 183 -3.69 10.24 8.46
N PRO A 184 -3.00 9.75 7.42
CA PRO A 184 -2.32 8.44 7.46
C PRO A 184 -1.33 8.29 8.61
N LYS A 185 -0.79 9.41 9.14
CA LYS A 185 0.16 9.39 10.27
C LYS A 185 -0.47 8.91 11.56
N ASP A 186 -1.76 9.12 11.74
CA ASP A 186 -2.49 8.67 12.94
C ASP A 186 -2.67 7.14 12.93
N GLY A 187 -2.68 6.53 11.74
CA GLY A 187 -2.79 5.09 11.55
C GLY A 187 -1.46 4.33 11.42
N ALA A 188 -0.33 5.02 11.49
CA ALA A 188 0.99 4.44 11.24
C ALA A 188 1.32 3.29 12.20
N GLU A 189 1.02 3.45 13.48
CA GLU A 189 1.25 2.42 14.49
C GLU A 189 0.42 1.16 14.19
N MET A 190 -0.84 1.33 13.79
CA MET A 190 -1.72 0.22 13.44
C MET A 190 -1.16 -0.54 12.23
N VAL A 191 -0.75 0.17 11.18
CA VAL A 191 -0.19 -0.44 9.97
C VAL A 191 1.11 -1.19 10.30
N ALA A 192 1.98 -0.60 11.13
CA ALA A 192 3.20 -1.24 11.59
C ALA A 192 2.94 -2.48 12.44
N ALA A 193 1.91 -2.45 13.31
CA ALA A 193 1.50 -3.61 14.10
C ALA A 193 0.96 -4.73 13.20
N LEU A 194 0.08 -4.41 12.25
CA LEU A 194 -0.44 -5.37 11.28
C LEU A 194 0.70 -6.04 10.49
N PHE A 195 1.63 -5.24 9.95
CA PHE A 195 2.78 -5.75 9.20
C PHE A 195 3.64 -6.72 10.02
N ARG A 196 3.99 -6.37 11.26
CA ARG A 196 4.75 -7.25 12.15
C ARG A 196 3.98 -8.52 12.52
N GLY A 197 2.66 -8.40 12.66
CA GLY A 197 1.76 -9.52 12.91
C GLY A 197 1.77 -10.52 11.75
N GLU A 198 1.61 -10.01 10.53
CA GLU A 198 1.69 -10.79 9.30
C GLU A 198 3.07 -11.43 9.11
N GLU A 199 4.17 -10.67 9.27
CA GLU A 199 5.53 -11.21 9.14
C GLU A 199 5.76 -12.37 10.13
N ALA A 200 5.33 -12.20 11.38
CA ALA A 200 5.43 -13.25 12.38
C ALA A 200 4.55 -14.47 12.05
N PHE A 201 3.37 -14.27 11.47
CA PHE A 201 2.50 -15.34 10.99
C PHE A 201 3.19 -16.15 9.88
N GLN A 202 3.78 -15.47 8.88
CA GLN A 202 4.50 -16.12 7.78
C GLN A 202 5.73 -16.90 8.28
N ARG A 203 6.41 -16.38 9.31
CA ARG A 203 7.52 -17.08 9.99
C ARG A 203 7.07 -18.17 10.96
N ARG A 204 5.76 -18.46 11.03
CA ARG A 204 5.13 -19.41 11.96
C ARG A 204 5.39 -19.12 13.44
N ASN A 205 5.73 -17.89 13.78
CA ASN A 205 5.86 -17.43 15.16
C ASN A 205 4.51 -16.91 15.65
N PHE A 206 3.58 -17.83 15.88
CA PHE A 206 2.18 -17.52 16.18
C PHE A 206 1.99 -16.78 17.51
N VAL A 207 2.92 -16.92 18.46
CA VAL A 207 2.88 -16.16 19.72
C VAL A 207 3.15 -14.66 19.47
N VAL A 208 4.16 -14.35 18.64
CA VAL A 208 4.48 -12.97 18.26
C VAL A 208 3.42 -12.41 17.32
N ALA A 209 2.95 -13.21 16.35
CA ALA A 209 1.87 -12.83 15.45
C ALA A 209 0.64 -12.39 16.23
N ARG A 210 0.17 -13.22 17.16
CA ARG A 210 -0.99 -12.91 18.02
C ARG A 210 -0.84 -11.55 18.70
N ARG A 211 0.31 -11.31 19.37
CA ARG A 211 0.55 -10.06 20.11
C ARG A 211 0.42 -8.82 19.22
N TYR A 212 1.01 -8.85 18.03
CA TYR A 212 0.97 -7.70 17.13
C TYR A 212 -0.39 -7.52 16.45
N LEU A 213 -1.08 -8.62 16.14
CA LEU A 213 -2.42 -8.58 15.55
C LEU A 213 -3.47 -8.11 16.56
N GLU A 214 -3.37 -8.54 17.83
CA GLU A 214 -4.17 -7.99 18.93
C GLU A 214 -3.93 -6.48 19.07
N ARG A 215 -2.67 -6.02 19.00
CA ARG A 215 -2.36 -4.58 19.01
C ARG A 215 -2.95 -3.83 17.81
N ALA A 216 -2.93 -4.43 16.62
CA ALA A 216 -3.55 -3.83 15.44
C ALA A 216 -5.07 -3.67 15.61
N ILE A 217 -5.75 -4.67 16.19
CA ILE A 217 -7.19 -4.63 16.48
C ILE A 217 -7.52 -3.63 17.60
N GLU A 218 -6.66 -3.48 18.62
CA GLU A 218 -6.81 -2.44 19.65
C GLU A 218 -6.80 -1.03 19.05
N LEU A 219 -5.97 -0.81 18.03
CA LEU A 219 -5.82 0.48 17.34
C LEU A 219 -6.90 0.70 16.28
N ASP A 220 -7.31 -0.36 15.57
CA ASP A 220 -8.39 -0.36 14.60
C ASP A 220 -9.23 -1.65 14.72
N PRO A 221 -10.33 -1.61 15.50
CA PRO A 221 -11.26 -2.74 15.64
C PRO A 221 -12.00 -3.10 14.35
N GLY A 222 -11.88 -2.28 13.30
CA GLY A 222 -12.45 -2.50 11.98
C GLY A 222 -11.47 -3.12 10.97
N SER A 223 -10.23 -3.45 11.36
CA SER A 223 -9.26 -4.04 10.43
C SER A 223 -9.61 -5.49 10.12
N LYS A 224 -10.16 -5.71 8.92
CA LYS A 224 -10.47 -7.05 8.40
C LYS A 224 -9.21 -7.89 8.26
N GLU A 225 -8.10 -7.31 7.81
CA GLU A 225 -6.81 -7.99 7.68
C GLU A 225 -6.30 -8.48 9.03
N ALA A 226 -6.36 -7.65 10.07
CA ALA A 226 -5.90 -8.03 11.40
C ALA A 226 -6.74 -9.19 11.97
N HIS A 227 -8.06 -9.13 11.81
CA HIS A 227 -8.95 -10.24 12.19
C HIS A 227 -8.68 -11.51 11.36
N SER A 228 -8.46 -11.40 10.06
CA SER A 228 -8.12 -12.52 9.17
C SER A 228 -6.84 -13.25 9.61
N PHE A 229 -5.75 -12.50 9.81
CA PHE A 229 -4.49 -13.08 10.27
C PHE A 229 -4.60 -13.63 11.69
N LEU A 230 -5.38 -12.99 12.57
CA LEU A 230 -5.55 -13.46 13.94
C LEU A 230 -6.37 -14.76 13.98
N ALA A 231 -7.40 -14.89 13.15
CA ALA A 231 -8.16 -16.12 13.00
C ALA A 231 -7.26 -17.30 12.58
N GLY A 232 -6.43 -17.12 11.55
CA GLY A 232 -5.43 -18.11 11.14
C GLY A 232 -4.42 -18.42 12.24
N THR A 233 -3.94 -17.40 12.95
CA THR A 233 -3.02 -17.56 14.09
C THR A 233 -3.65 -18.41 15.21
N MET A 234 -4.93 -18.20 15.51
CA MET A 234 -5.64 -18.96 16.54
C MET A 234 -5.88 -20.41 16.13
N VAL A 235 -6.11 -20.70 14.84
CA VAL A 235 -6.14 -22.08 14.30
C VAL A 235 -4.83 -22.80 14.58
N GLU A 236 -3.70 -22.18 14.25
CA GLU A 236 -2.36 -22.79 14.47
C GLU A 236 -2.06 -22.97 15.96
N LEU A 237 -2.61 -22.12 16.83
CA LEU A 237 -2.53 -22.25 18.29
C LEU A 237 -3.59 -23.22 18.88
N SER A 238 -4.40 -23.87 18.04
CA SER A 238 -5.51 -24.73 18.46
C SER A 238 -6.51 -24.05 19.40
N ARG A 239 -6.68 -22.72 19.26
CA ARG A 239 -7.64 -21.88 19.99
C ARG A 239 -8.90 -21.72 19.15
N TRP A 240 -9.59 -22.83 18.91
CA TRP A 240 -10.68 -22.94 17.93
C TRP A 240 -11.81 -21.94 18.13
N SER A 241 -12.26 -21.71 19.37
CA SER A 241 -13.32 -20.73 19.64
C SER A 241 -12.92 -19.30 19.26
N ALA A 242 -11.71 -18.87 19.60
CA ALA A 242 -11.20 -17.54 19.25
C ALA A 242 -10.93 -17.42 17.73
N ALA A 243 -10.48 -18.51 17.10
CA ALA A 243 -10.32 -18.57 15.65
C ALA A 243 -11.66 -18.33 14.93
N LEU A 244 -12.73 -18.97 15.38
CA LEU A 244 -14.07 -18.79 14.83
C LEU A 244 -14.56 -17.34 15.04
N GLU A 245 -14.42 -16.80 16.25
CA GLU A 245 -14.85 -15.44 16.57
C GLU A 245 -14.18 -14.40 15.65
N HIS A 246 -12.86 -14.47 15.47
CA HIS A 246 -12.16 -13.54 14.58
C HIS A 246 -12.47 -13.76 13.10
N ALA A 247 -12.69 -15.02 12.67
CA ALA A 247 -13.09 -15.29 11.29
C ALA A 247 -14.49 -14.75 10.99
N GLU A 248 -15.46 -14.94 11.90
CA GLU A 248 -16.81 -14.37 11.80
C GLU A 248 -16.75 -12.84 11.78
N ARG A 249 -15.96 -12.24 12.69
CA ARG A 249 -15.79 -10.79 12.73
C ARG A 249 -15.21 -10.23 11.43
N ALA A 250 -14.21 -10.88 10.85
CA ALA A 250 -13.66 -10.48 9.56
C ALA A 250 -14.70 -10.58 8.43
N LEU A 251 -15.55 -11.62 8.43
CA LEU A 251 -16.61 -11.81 7.44
C LEU A 251 -17.75 -10.78 7.56
N GLU A 252 -17.96 -10.18 8.73
CA GLU A 252 -18.92 -9.07 8.93
C GLU A 252 -18.44 -7.72 8.38
N LEU A 253 -17.11 -7.54 8.27
CA LEU A 253 -16.50 -6.30 7.79
C LEU A 253 -16.61 -6.20 6.26
N PRO A 254 -16.52 -4.98 5.67
CA PRO A 254 -16.62 -4.80 4.23
C PRO A 254 -15.70 -5.77 3.45
N PRO A 255 -16.12 -6.23 2.27
CA PRO A 255 -15.31 -7.16 1.49
C PRO A 255 -13.90 -6.61 1.28
N HIS A 256 -12.90 -7.43 1.63
CA HIS A 256 -11.51 -7.25 1.24
C HIS A 256 -11.15 -8.34 0.23
N TRP A 257 -10.03 -8.17 -0.45
CA TRP A 257 -9.48 -9.13 -1.40
C TRP A 257 -9.55 -10.58 -0.87
N ASN A 258 -10.32 -11.41 -1.57
CA ASN A 258 -10.43 -12.87 -1.38
C ASN A 258 -10.83 -13.35 0.03
N GLU A 259 -12.13 -13.59 0.24
CA GLU A 259 -12.68 -14.12 1.50
C GLU A 259 -12.61 -15.65 1.63
N ALA A 260 -12.16 -16.38 0.61
CA ALA A 260 -12.10 -17.84 0.64
C ALA A 260 -11.30 -18.40 1.85
N PRO A 261 -10.12 -17.84 2.20
CA PRO A 261 -9.35 -18.31 3.36
C PRO A 261 -10.07 -18.11 4.70
N LEU A 262 -10.88 -17.05 4.83
CA LEU A 262 -11.69 -16.79 6.03
C LEU A 262 -12.76 -17.87 6.22
N HIS A 263 -13.48 -18.21 5.16
CA HIS A 263 -14.46 -19.29 5.19
C HIS A 263 -13.82 -20.64 5.52
N THR A 264 -12.66 -20.96 4.92
CA THR A 264 -11.92 -22.18 5.24
C THR A 264 -11.48 -22.21 6.71
N THR A 265 -11.03 -21.07 7.25
CA THR A 265 -10.59 -20.94 8.66
C THR A 265 -11.75 -21.13 9.63
N ALA A 266 -12.89 -20.47 9.39
CA ALA A 266 -14.11 -20.62 10.20
C ALA A 266 -14.59 -22.08 10.23
N ALA A 267 -14.61 -22.74 9.07
CA ALA A 267 -15.01 -24.13 8.95
C ALA A 267 -14.07 -25.11 9.69
N GLU A 268 -12.76 -24.89 9.59
CA GLU A 268 -11.77 -25.69 10.31
C GLU A 268 -11.97 -25.57 11.83
N ALA A 269 -12.20 -24.36 12.34
CA ALA A 269 -12.53 -24.12 13.73
C ALA A 269 -13.83 -24.82 14.16
N LEU A 270 -14.90 -24.72 13.36
CA LEU A 270 -16.18 -25.41 13.61
C LEU A 270 -16.04 -26.93 13.67
N LEU A 271 -15.26 -27.52 12.75
CA LEU A 271 -14.97 -28.95 12.74
C LEU A 271 -14.22 -29.41 14.00
N ALA A 272 -13.27 -28.61 14.48
CA ALA A 272 -12.53 -28.88 15.72
C ALA A 272 -13.42 -28.75 16.97
N LEU A 273 -14.40 -27.85 16.94
CA LEU A 273 -15.42 -27.67 17.98
C LEU A 273 -16.54 -28.71 17.94
N GLY A 274 -16.49 -29.69 17.01
CA GLY A 274 -17.52 -30.73 16.90
C GLY A 274 -18.83 -30.23 16.27
N ARG A 275 -18.78 -29.16 15.48
CA ARG A 275 -19.92 -28.55 14.78
C ARG A 275 -19.84 -28.75 13.26
N PRO A 276 -19.83 -29.99 12.74
CA PRO A 276 -19.63 -30.27 11.32
C PRO A 276 -20.75 -29.72 10.43
N ALA A 277 -22.00 -29.72 10.90
CA ALA A 277 -23.13 -29.17 10.15
C ALA A 277 -22.96 -27.67 9.84
N ASP A 278 -22.44 -26.91 10.80
CA ASP A 278 -22.20 -25.46 10.66
C ASP A 278 -20.99 -25.17 9.76
N ALA A 279 -20.03 -26.09 9.66
CA ALA A 279 -18.83 -25.92 8.81
C ALA A 279 -19.14 -26.03 7.30
N ILE A 280 -20.13 -26.83 6.92
CA ILE A 280 -20.50 -27.10 5.52
C ILE A 280 -20.80 -25.82 4.71
N PRO A 281 -21.67 -24.89 5.16
CA PRO A 281 -21.95 -23.66 4.38
C PRO A 281 -20.70 -22.80 4.16
N HIS A 282 -19.81 -22.69 5.15
CA HIS A 282 -18.54 -21.99 4.99
C HIS A 282 -17.66 -22.67 3.92
N LEU A 283 -17.53 -23.99 3.96
CA LEU A 283 -16.68 -24.73 3.00
C LEU A 283 -17.22 -24.66 1.57
N ARG A 284 -18.54 -24.71 1.40
CA ARG A 284 -19.16 -24.48 0.08
C ARG A 284 -18.86 -23.08 -0.44
N ARG A 285 -18.99 -22.06 0.41
CA ARG A 285 -18.66 -20.69 0.03
C ARG A 285 -17.18 -20.51 -0.31
N ALA A 286 -16.28 -21.13 0.46
CA ALA A 286 -14.85 -21.13 0.17
C ALA A 286 -14.55 -21.74 -1.22
N MET A 287 -15.21 -22.85 -1.57
CA MET A 287 -15.05 -23.49 -2.88
C MET A 287 -15.69 -22.73 -4.03
N GLU A 288 -16.76 -21.95 -3.79
CA GLU A 288 -17.31 -21.03 -4.80
C GLU A 288 -16.32 -19.91 -5.13
N LEU A 289 -15.69 -19.34 -4.10
CA LEU A 289 -14.73 -18.25 -4.22
C LEU A 289 -13.37 -18.73 -4.76
N ALA A 290 -12.95 -19.93 -4.37
CA ALA A 290 -11.70 -20.56 -4.79
C ALA A 290 -11.93 -22.04 -5.16
N PRO A 291 -12.40 -22.34 -6.39
CA PRO A 291 -12.71 -23.71 -6.82
C PRO A 291 -11.53 -24.69 -6.80
N ARG A 292 -10.29 -24.19 -6.71
CA ARG A 292 -9.05 -24.98 -6.65
C ARG A 292 -8.47 -25.10 -5.24
N ASP A 293 -9.20 -24.68 -4.20
CA ASP A 293 -8.75 -24.85 -2.80
C ASP A 293 -8.90 -26.31 -2.36
N GLU A 294 -7.81 -27.08 -2.46
CA GLU A 294 -7.74 -28.48 -2.03
C GLU A 294 -7.97 -28.66 -0.52
N LYS A 295 -7.65 -27.65 0.30
CA LYS A 295 -7.90 -27.70 1.74
C LYS A 295 -9.40 -27.63 2.01
N ALA A 296 -10.10 -26.67 1.39
CA ALA A 296 -11.55 -26.55 1.51
C ALA A 296 -12.28 -27.84 1.07
N ALA A 297 -11.90 -28.41 -0.08
CA ALA A 297 -12.50 -29.65 -0.58
C ALA A 297 -12.35 -30.84 0.40
N ARG A 298 -11.15 -31.03 0.96
CA ARG A 298 -10.89 -32.09 1.95
C ARG A 298 -11.67 -31.89 3.24
N LEU A 299 -11.76 -30.65 3.71
CA LEU A 299 -12.53 -30.33 4.92
C LEU A 299 -14.03 -30.52 4.67
N LEU A 300 -14.55 -30.23 3.48
CA LEU A 300 -15.97 -30.43 3.14
C LEU A 300 -16.35 -31.89 3.19
N ALA A 301 -15.58 -32.77 2.56
CA ALA A 301 -15.81 -34.21 2.63
C ALA A 301 -15.82 -34.73 4.07
N ARG A 302 -14.90 -34.25 4.91
CA ARG A 302 -14.84 -34.58 6.34
C ARG A 302 -16.05 -34.07 7.12
N ALA A 303 -16.54 -32.87 6.81
CA ALA A 303 -17.70 -32.28 7.46
C ALA A 303 -18.98 -33.06 7.12
N GLU A 304 -19.16 -33.42 5.85
CA GLU A 304 -20.31 -34.19 5.37
C GLU A 304 -20.34 -35.61 5.93
N ASP A 305 -19.19 -36.25 6.14
CA ASP A 305 -19.10 -37.56 6.79
C ASP A 305 -19.48 -37.49 8.28
N ARG A 306 -18.97 -36.48 9.00
CA ARG A 306 -19.24 -36.29 10.45
C ARG A 306 -20.63 -35.76 10.79
N ALA A 307 -21.36 -35.22 9.81
CA ALA A 307 -22.71 -34.70 9.98
C ALA A 307 -23.81 -35.75 9.73
N ARG A 308 -23.44 -36.96 9.27
CA ARG A 308 -24.34 -38.12 9.12
C ARG A 308 -24.48 -38.88 10.42
#